data_AF-A0A4Z2GCF3-F1
#
_entry.id   AF-A0A4Z2GCF3-F1
#
_cell.length_a   1.000
_cell.length_b   1.000
_cell.length_c   1.000
_cell.angle_alpha   90.00
_cell.angle_beta   90.00
_cell.angle_gamma   90.00
#
_symmetry.space_group_name_H-M   'P 1'
#
loop_
_entity.id
_entity.type
_entity.pdbx_description
1 polymer ?
#
loop_
_entity_poly.entity_id
_entity_poly.type
_entity_poly.pdbx_seq_one_letter_code
_entity_poly.pdbx_strand_id
1 'polypeptide(L)'
;MSKLSFRARALDASKPLPVYRSRDLPDLADCGAINRAVPQMPTGMEKDEELEHHLQRAISAHQVFREKKENMVIPVPEAESNATYYDRLYRGDATVPKQLIHIQPLGLDQDQPDYDMDSEDETLLLRLNRKMEIRPLQFETMVDRLEKATTQQMVSLSEAKQLLNEDDFLLQSVYDYWVRKRRSPLAPPLTPHVKQERRDGSTNGDAYVAFRRRTEKMQTRKVGPPGGLLWSCWSTRHI
;
A
#
# COMPACT_ATOMS: atom_id res chain seq x y z
N MET A 1 -29.73 10.57 -39.44
CA MET A 1 -28.85 11.56 -38.78
C MET A 1 -27.53 10.89 -38.45
N SER A 2 -26.43 11.32 -39.06
CA SER A 2 -25.09 10.76 -38.83
C SER A 2 -24.53 11.24 -37.48
N LYS A 3 -24.11 10.30 -36.64
CA LYS A 3 -23.48 10.57 -35.34
C LYS A 3 -22.08 11.15 -35.61
N LEU A 4 -21.89 12.44 -35.34
CA LEU A 4 -20.59 13.11 -35.46
C LEU A 4 -19.59 12.45 -34.49
N SER A 5 -18.67 11.66 -35.04
CA SER A 5 -17.53 11.11 -34.31
C SER A 5 -16.42 12.15 -34.28
N PHE A 6 -16.09 12.64 -33.08
CA PHE A 6 -14.92 13.47 -32.89
C PHE A 6 -13.70 12.56 -32.77
N ARG A 7 -12.87 12.51 -33.82
CA ARG A 7 -11.51 11.97 -33.74
C ARG A 7 -10.58 13.15 -33.49
N ALA A 8 -9.87 13.14 -32.37
CA ALA A 8 -8.76 14.06 -32.17
C ALA A 8 -7.77 13.87 -33.31
N ARG A 9 -7.60 14.89 -34.15
CA ARG A 9 -6.55 14.90 -35.17
C ARG A 9 -5.30 15.46 -34.52
N ALA A 10 -4.15 14.86 -34.81
CA ALA A 10 -2.87 15.40 -34.36
C ALA A 10 -2.72 16.86 -34.85
N LEU A 11 -2.13 17.71 -34.00
CA LEU A 11 -1.84 19.10 -34.36
C LEU A 11 -0.85 19.12 -35.53
N ASP A 12 -1.25 19.77 -36.61
CA ASP A 12 -0.42 19.97 -37.79
C ASP A 12 0.38 21.27 -37.61
N ALA A 13 1.67 21.16 -37.33
CA ALA A 13 2.56 22.29 -37.08
C ALA A 13 2.69 23.24 -38.29
N SER A 14 2.31 22.80 -39.50
CA SER A 14 2.32 23.63 -40.71
C SER A 14 1.07 24.48 -40.88
N LYS A 15 0.01 24.21 -40.10
CA LYS A 15 -1.22 24.99 -40.12
C LYS A 15 -1.18 26.09 -39.05
N PRO A 16 -1.22 27.37 -39.44
CA PRO A 16 -1.34 28.46 -38.47
C PRO A 16 -2.68 28.38 -37.73
N LEU A 17 -2.63 28.47 -36.41
CA LEU A 17 -3.84 28.51 -35.57
C LEU A 17 -4.46 29.92 -35.64
N PRO A 18 -5.78 30.04 -35.87
CA PRO A 18 -6.44 31.33 -35.84
C PRO A 18 -6.43 31.91 -34.42
N VAL A 19 -6.00 33.17 -34.29
CA VAL A 19 -6.05 33.93 -33.03
C VAL A 19 -7.26 34.87 -33.10
N TYR A 20 -8.23 34.65 -32.22
CA TYR A 20 -9.43 35.49 -32.11
C TYR A 20 -9.23 36.56 -31.05
N ARG A 21 -9.72 37.77 -31.30
CA ARG A 21 -9.83 38.85 -30.32
C ARG A 21 -11.23 38.86 -29.72
N SER A 22 -11.41 39.50 -28.57
CA SER A 22 -12.70 39.53 -27.86
C SER A 22 -13.87 40.02 -28.71
N ARG A 23 -13.63 40.90 -29.68
CA ARG A 23 -14.64 41.41 -30.63
C ARG A 23 -15.03 40.44 -31.75
N ASP A 24 -14.22 39.40 -31.97
CA ASP A 24 -14.42 38.39 -33.02
C ASP A 24 -15.24 37.21 -32.49
N LEU A 25 -15.54 37.19 -31.18
CA LEU A 25 -16.39 36.20 -30.53
C LEU A 25 -17.84 36.69 -30.56
N PRO A 26 -18.82 35.82 -30.90
CA PRO A 26 -20.24 36.16 -30.82
C PRO A 26 -20.63 36.49 -29.37
N ASP A 27 -21.60 37.39 -29.21
CA ASP A 27 -22.06 37.81 -27.89
C ASP A 27 -22.72 36.63 -27.15
N LEU A 28 -22.55 36.59 -25.82
CA LEU A 28 -22.93 35.43 -25.00
C LEU A 28 -24.43 35.09 -25.09
N ALA A 29 -25.27 36.09 -25.41
CA ALA A 29 -26.71 35.94 -25.61
C ALA A 29 -27.07 35.10 -26.86
N ASP A 30 -26.24 35.12 -27.90
CA ASP A 30 -26.45 34.35 -29.14
C ASP A 30 -26.02 32.88 -28.99
N CYS A 31 -25.31 32.54 -27.90
CA CYS A 31 -24.86 31.18 -27.59
C CYS A 31 -25.93 30.33 -26.89
N GLY A 32 -27.05 30.93 -26.43
CA GLY A 32 -28.11 30.25 -25.68
C GLY A 32 -28.88 29.18 -26.47
N ALA A 33 -28.83 29.21 -27.81
CA ALA A 33 -29.46 28.20 -28.67
C ALA A 33 -28.61 26.95 -28.88
N ILE A 34 -27.33 26.94 -28.46
CA ILE A 34 -26.44 25.81 -28.64
C ILE A 34 -26.42 25.00 -27.33
N ASN A 35 -27.47 24.22 -27.11
CA ASN A 35 -27.47 23.07 -26.18
C ASN A 35 -26.55 21.94 -26.70
N ARG A 36 -25.32 22.26 -27.11
CA ARG A 36 -24.29 21.25 -27.29
C ARG A 36 -23.63 21.11 -25.95
N ALA A 37 -24.02 20.07 -25.20
CA ALA A 37 -23.21 19.55 -24.13
C ALA A 37 -21.76 19.52 -24.62
N VAL A 38 -20.90 20.33 -23.99
CA VAL A 38 -19.46 20.30 -24.24
C VAL A 38 -19.06 18.85 -23.98
N PRO A 39 -18.60 18.09 -24.98
CA PRO A 39 -18.14 16.72 -24.74
C PRO A 39 -17.07 16.80 -23.68
N GLN A 40 -17.27 16.11 -22.56
CA GLN A 40 -16.31 16.09 -21.46
C GLN A 40 -14.96 15.66 -22.05
N MET A 41 -14.00 16.58 -22.06
CA MET A 41 -12.67 16.26 -22.55
C MET A 41 -12.06 15.24 -21.57
N PRO A 42 -11.44 14.15 -22.05
CA PRO A 42 -10.73 13.24 -21.17
C PRO A 42 -9.61 14.06 -20.50
N THR A 43 -9.68 14.18 -19.18
CA THR A 43 -8.79 15.07 -18.42
C THR A 43 -7.37 14.51 -18.28
N GLY A 44 -7.14 13.29 -18.80
CA GLY A 44 -5.88 12.56 -18.67
C GLY A 44 -5.69 11.94 -17.28
N MET A 45 -6.67 12.07 -16.39
CA MET A 45 -6.70 11.44 -15.06
C MET A 45 -7.35 10.05 -15.11
N GLU A 46 -6.99 9.17 -14.17
CA GLU A 46 -7.62 7.84 -14.07
C GLU A 46 -9.09 7.99 -13.65
N LYS A 47 -9.98 7.15 -14.19
CA LYS A 47 -11.43 7.24 -13.95
C LYS A 47 -11.80 7.17 -12.46
N ASP A 48 -11.02 6.44 -11.66
CA ASP A 48 -11.24 6.32 -10.21
C ASP A 48 -10.83 7.62 -9.48
N GLU A 49 -9.86 8.37 -10.00
CA GLU A 49 -9.49 9.71 -9.50
C GLU A 49 -10.51 10.77 -9.95
N GLU A 50 -11.02 10.68 -11.18
CA GLU A 50 -12.10 11.56 -11.68
C GLU A 50 -13.40 11.42 -10.87
N LEU A 51 -13.60 10.27 -10.22
CA LEU A 51 -14.75 9.98 -9.35
C LEU A 51 -14.51 10.31 -7.88
N GLU A 52 -13.34 10.85 -7.51
CA GLU A 52 -13.07 11.23 -6.14
C GLU A 52 -14.04 12.32 -5.68
N HIS A 53 -14.85 11.99 -4.68
CA HIS A 53 -15.94 12.84 -4.19
C HIS A 53 -15.47 14.23 -3.73
N HIS A 54 -14.29 14.32 -3.10
CA HIS A 54 -13.75 15.59 -2.62
C HIS A 54 -13.28 16.49 -3.77
N LEU A 55 -12.63 15.91 -4.78
CA LEU A 55 -12.23 16.63 -5.98
C LEU A 55 -13.45 17.15 -6.75
N GLN A 56 -14.47 16.31 -6.94
CA GLN A 56 -15.72 16.72 -7.59
C GLN A 56 -16.44 17.82 -6.82
N ARG A 57 -16.46 17.76 -5.48
CA ARG A 57 -17.07 18.78 -4.63
C ARG A 57 -16.32 20.11 -4.73
N ALA A 58 -14.98 20.10 -4.74
CA ALA A 58 -14.15 21.29 -4.91
C ALA A 58 -14.31 21.94 -6.29
N ILE A 59 -14.34 21.13 -7.36
CA ILE A 59 -14.53 21.61 -8.74
C ILE A 59 -15.93 22.20 -8.93
N SER A 60 -16.96 21.48 -8.47
CA SER A 60 -18.36 21.92 -8.61
C SER A 60 -18.62 23.21 -7.85
N ALA A 61 -18.07 23.33 -6.63
CA ALA A 61 -18.18 24.56 -5.86
C ALA A 61 -17.43 25.74 -6.50
N HIS A 62 -16.28 25.51 -7.14
CA HIS A 62 -15.56 26.54 -7.92
C HIS A 62 -16.34 27.02 -9.16
N GLN A 63 -17.07 26.12 -9.82
CA GLN A 63 -17.86 26.46 -11.01
C GLN A 63 -19.14 27.24 -10.68
N VAL A 64 -19.79 26.92 -9.56
CA VAL A 64 -21.09 27.51 -9.17
C VAL A 64 -20.93 28.82 -8.39
N PHE A 65 -19.85 28.99 -7.59
CA PHE A 65 -19.65 30.18 -6.75
C PHE A 65 -18.43 30.99 -7.19
N ARG A 66 -18.54 31.75 -8.28
CA ARG A 66 -17.48 32.69 -8.72
C ARG A 66 -17.30 33.92 -7.79
N GLU A 67 -18.24 34.19 -6.88
CA GLU A 67 -18.30 35.47 -6.16
C GLU A 67 -17.90 35.42 -4.66
N LYS A 68 -17.84 34.25 -4.01
CA LYS A 68 -17.42 34.14 -2.59
C LYS A 68 -16.26 33.17 -2.42
N LYS A 69 -15.04 33.71 -2.55
CA LYS A 69 -13.76 33.00 -2.38
C LYS A 69 -13.48 32.50 -0.95
N GLU A 70 -14.15 33.03 0.08
CA GLU A 70 -13.71 32.84 1.47
C GLU A 70 -14.09 31.51 2.12
N ASN A 71 -15.09 30.77 1.62
CA ASN A 71 -15.63 29.60 2.33
C ASN A 71 -15.10 28.25 1.84
N MET A 72 -13.98 28.24 1.10
CA MET A 72 -13.45 27.01 0.51
C MET A 72 -11.94 26.88 0.72
N VAL A 73 -11.56 26.79 1.99
CA VAL A 73 -10.19 26.53 2.42
C VAL A 73 -10.01 25.03 2.59
N ILE A 74 -8.94 24.48 2.03
CA ILE A 74 -8.53 23.09 2.28
C ILE A 74 -8.14 23.02 3.77
N PRO A 75 -8.80 22.17 4.59
CA PRO A 75 -8.45 22.07 5.99
C PRO A 75 -7.01 21.56 6.11
N VAL A 76 -6.16 22.38 6.71
CA VAL A 76 -4.79 21.99 7.07
C VAL A 76 -4.85 21.52 8.52
N PRO A 77 -4.61 20.23 8.81
CA PRO A 77 -4.57 19.76 10.19
C PRO A 77 -3.40 20.42 10.92
N GLU A 78 -3.65 20.84 12.16
CA GLU A 78 -2.60 21.34 13.04
C GLU A 78 -1.71 20.16 13.47
N ALA A 79 -0.39 20.32 13.36
CA ALA A 79 0.56 19.32 13.83
C ALA A 79 0.90 19.61 15.29
N GLU A 80 0.42 18.76 16.20
CA GLU A 80 0.83 18.79 17.61
C GLU A 80 2.11 17.97 17.80
N SER A 81 3.12 18.55 18.45
CA SER A 81 4.44 17.94 18.65
C SER A 81 4.82 17.84 20.13
N ASN A 82 3.88 17.49 21.01
CA ASN A 82 4.11 17.38 22.45
C ASN A 82 4.60 15.97 22.87
N ALA A 83 5.61 15.42 22.18
CA ALA A 83 6.20 14.14 22.54
C ALA A 83 7.35 14.32 23.55
N THR A 84 7.04 14.34 24.85
CA THR A 84 8.02 14.46 25.95
C THR A 84 9.07 13.34 26.00
N TYR A 85 8.82 12.24 25.28
CA TYR A 85 9.70 11.08 25.19
C TYR A 85 10.63 11.09 23.98
N TYR A 86 10.51 12.07 23.06
CA TYR A 86 11.25 12.11 21.80
C TYR A 86 12.77 12.01 22.01
N ASP A 87 13.32 12.87 22.88
CA ASP A 87 14.76 12.92 23.16
C ASP A 87 15.29 11.65 23.83
N ARG A 88 14.42 10.85 24.46
CA ARG A 88 14.80 9.56 25.06
C ARG A 88 14.94 8.47 24.00
N LEU A 89 14.09 8.49 22.96
CA LEU A 89 14.07 7.49 21.89
C LEU A 89 15.11 7.80 20.81
N TYR A 90 15.29 9.07 20.46
CA TYR A 90 16.15 9.51 19.35
C TYR A 90 17.33 10.33 19.87
N ARG A 91 18.52 9.69 19.96
CA ARG A 91 19.73 10.32 20.53
C ARG A 91 20.44 11.31 19.60
N GLY A 92 20.14 11.31 18.30
CA GLY A 92 20.63 12.32 17.36
C GLY A 92 22.14 12.30 17.09
N ASP A 93 22.80 11.16 17.23
CA ASP A 93 24.25 10.96 17.05
C ASP A 93 24.71 10.84 15.57
N ALA A 94 23.82 11.09 14.62
CA ALA A 94 24.12 11.04 13.20
C ALA A 94 25.01 12.20 12.76
N THR A 95 26.15 11.87 12.12
CA THR A 95 27.08 12.87 11.56
C THR A 95 26.86 13.03 10.05
N VAL A 96 26.87 14.27 9.57
CA VAL A 96 26.65 14.55 8.14
C VAL A 96 27.94 14.28 7.35
N PRO A 97 27.93 13.33 6.38
CA PRO A 97 29.10 13.04 5.57
C PRO A 97 29.41 14.18 4.58
N LYS A 98 30.67 14.28 4.16
CA LYS A 98 31.11 15.27 3.15
C LYS A 98 30.66 14.93 1.73
N GLN A 99 30.28 13.69 1.48
CA GLN A 99 29.82 13.17 0.20
C GLN A 99 28.35 12.76 0.30
N LEU A 100 27.67 12.63 -0.84
CA LEU A 100 26.28 12.15 -0.89
C LEU A 100 26.19 10.71 -0.37
N ILE A 101 25.12 10.42 0.38
CA ILE A 101 24.84 9.08 0.89
C ILE A 101 24.42 8.19 -0.27
N HIS A 102 25.21 7.15 -0.56
CA HIS A 102 24.85 6.13 -1.53
C HIS A 102 24.13 4.98 -0.82
N ILE A 103 22.80 4.91 -0.98
CA ILE A 103 21.98 3.85 -0.39
C ILE A 103 21.96 2.68 -1.37
N GLN A 104 22.57 1.56 -0.99
CA GLN A 104 22.36 0.29 -1.69
C GLN A 104 20.96 -0.22 -1.33
N PRO A 105 20.21 -0.88 -2.25
CA PRO A 105 18.91 -1.46 -1.92
C PRO A 105 19.00 -2.27 -0.64
N LEU A 106 18.14 -1.89 0.32
CA LEU A 106 18.10 -2.40 1.69
C LEU A 106 18.23 -3.92 1.67
N GLY A 107 19.41 -4.42 2.01
CA GLY A 107 19.52 -5.78 2.51
C GLY A 107 18.73 -5.78 3.80
N LEU A 108 17.59 -6.46 3.82
CA LEU A 108 16.90 -6.75 5.08
C LEU A 108 17.93 -7.48 5.95
N ASP A 109 18.39 -6.80 7.00
CA ASP A 109 19.36 -7.35 7.92
C ASP A 109 18.66 -8.51 8.64
N GLN A 110 18.96 -9.75 8.25
CA GLN A 110 18.25 -10.94 8.74
C GLN A 110 18.60 -11.27 10.20
N ASP A 111 19.56 -10.54 10.77
CA ASP A 111 20.08 -10.77 12.11
C ASP A 111 19.24 -10.09 13.20
N GLN A 112 18.34 -9.16 12.86
CA GLN A 112 17.43 -8.54 13.82
C GLN A 112 16.11 -9.34 13.92
N PRO A 113 15.63 -9.69 15.13
CA PRO A 113 14.33 -10.33 15.28
C PRO A 113 13.21 -9.40 14.78
N ASP A 114 12.17 -9.97 14.17
CA ASP A 114 10.99 -9.20 13.72
C ASP A 114 10.01 -8.93 14.87
N TYR A 115 10.24 -9.56 16.02
CA TYR A 115 9.40 -9.45 17.21
C TYR A 115 9.95 -8.38 18.16
N ASP A 116 9.11 -7.38 18.47
CA ASP A 116 9.37 -6.37 19.50
C ASP A 116 8.59 -6.70 20.77
N MET A 117 9.23 -6.58 21.94
CA MET A 117 8.55 -6.78 23.22
C MET A 117 7.47 -5.74 23.49
N ASP A 118 6.35 -6.20 24.06
CA ASP A 118 5.32 -5.32 24.60
C ASP A 118 5.43 -5.12 26.12
N SER A 119 4.53 -4.32 26.69
CA SER A 119 4.51 -4.07 28.13
C SER A 119 4.23 -5.32 28.98
N GLU A 120 3.56 -6.34 28.43
CA GLU A 120 3.36 -7.61 29.15
C GLU A 120 4.67 -8.41 29.19
N ASP A 121 5.40 -8.46 28.06
CA ASP A 121 6.70 -9.09 27.93
C ASP A 121 7.72 -8.47 28.90
N GLU A 122 7.73 -7.15 29.03
CA GLU A 122 8.60 -6.45 29.98
C GLU A 122 8.37 -6.93 31.43
N THR A 123 7.11 -7.14 31.82
CA THR A 123 6.79 -7.64 33.17
C THR A 123 7.25 -9.09 33.37
N LEU A 124 7.15 -9.93 32.34
CA LEU A 124 7.68 -11.30 32.36
C LEU A 124 9.20 -11.27 32.50
N LEU A 125 9.89 -10.46 31.69
CA LEU A 125 11.34 -10.36 31.68
C LEU A 125 11.87 -9.91 33.05
N LEU A 126 11.22 -8.91 33.68
CA LEU A 126 11.54 -8.48 35.05
C LEU A 126 11.39 -9.60 36.09
N ARG A 127 10.41 -10.50 35.91
CA ARG A 127 10.22 -11.65 36.81
C ARG A 127 11.28 -12.73 36.59
N LEU A 128 11.64 -13.00 35.33
CA LEU A 128 12.67 -13.98 35.00
C LEU A 128 14.05 -13.50 35.43
N ASN A 129 14.33 -12.20 35.29
CA ASN A 129 15.56 -11.54 35.74
C ASN A 129 15.83 -11.64 37.25
N ARG A 130 14.84 -12.02 38.07
CA ARG A 130 15.07 -12.34 39.49
C ARG A 130 15.75 -13.69 39.70
N LYS A 131 15.68 -14.58 38.73
CA LYS A 131 16.22 -15.95 38.79
C LYS A 131 17.39 -16.15 37.83
N MET A 132 17.37 -15.52 36.67
CA MET A 132 18.39 -15.61 35.63
C MET A 132 18.48 -14.30 34.86
N GLU A 133 19.69 -13.84 34.58
CA GLU A 133 19.91 -12.62 33.79
C GLU A 133 19.68 -12.89 32.30
N ILE A 134 18.60 -12.32 31.75
CA ILE A 134 18.20 -12.46 30.35
C ILE A 134 18.19 -11.06 29.73
N ARG A 135 18.79 -10.95 28.54
CA ARG A 135 18.79 -9.70 27.78
C ARG A 135 17.48 -9.55 26.99
N PRO A 136 16.93 -8.33 26.85
CA PRO A 136 15.78 -8.04 25.99
C PRO A 136 15.85 -8.72 24.61
N LEU A 137 16.96 -8.50 23.89
CA LEU A 137 17.17 -9.04 22.55
C LEU A 137 17.19 -10.58 22.51
N GLN A 138 17.65 -11.24 23.59
CA GLN A 138 17.63 -12.69 23.67
C GLN A 138 16.19 -13.21 23.75
N PHE A 139 15.35 -12.57 24.57
CA PHE A 139 13.94 -12.90 24.66
C PHE A 139 13.21 -12.68 23.33
N GLU A 140 13.45 -11.55 22.67
CA GLU A 140 12.88 -11.22 21.34
C GLU A 140 13.27 -12.28 20.31
N THR A 141 14.55 -12.65 20.27
CA THR A 141 15.05 -13.70 19.37
C THR A 141 14.39 -15.06 19.63
N MET A 142 14.15 -15.41 20.90
CA MET A 142 13.48 -16.66 21.24
C MET A 142 12.02 -16.68 20.76
N VAL A 143 11.27 -15.61 21.01
CA VAL A 143 9.87 -15.51 20.60
C VAL A 143 9.75 -15.45 19.07
N ASP A 144 10.62 -14.69 18.40
CA ASP A 144 10.67 -14.60 16.94
C ASP A 144 10.89 -15.97 16.28
N ARG A 145 11.81 -16.79 16.81
CA ARG A 145 12.03 -18.16 16.31
C ARG A 145 10.81 -19.06 16.49
N LEU A 146 10.10 -18.94 17.62
CA LEU A 146 8.87 -19.71 17.87
C LEU A 146 7.73 -19.29 16.95
N GLU A 147 7.57 -17.99 16.70
CA GLU A 147 6.57 -17.48 15.76
C GLU A 147 6.89 -17.87 14.32
N LYS A 148 8.13 -17.71 13.85
CA LYS A 148 8.57 -18.12 12.51
C LYS A 148 8.42 -19.62 12.26
N ALA A 149 8.66 -20.43 13.29
CA ALA A 149 8.43 -21.87 13.21
C ALA A 149 6.93 -22.21 13.12
N THR A 150 6.05 -21.33 13.61
CA THR A 150 4.63 -21.61 13.56
C THR A 150 3.96 -21.17 12.25
N THR A 151 3.94 -22.08 11.28
CA THR A 151 3.21 -21.86 10.02
C THR A 151 1.77 -22.37 10.07
N GLN A 152 1.55 -23.64 10.41
CA GLN A 152 0.21 -24.27 10.40
C GLN A 152 -0.19 -24.89 11.74
N GLN A 153 0.76 -25.39 12.52
CA GLN A 153 0.53 -26.04 13.80
C GLN A 153 1.38 -25.41 14.90
N MET A 154 0.84 -25.34 16.11
CA MET A 154 1.55 -24.81 17.27
C MET A 154 2.81 -25.65 17.54
N VAL A 155 3.96 -24.98 17.64
CA VAL A 155 5.25 -25.61 17.99
C VAL A 155 5.10 -26.37 19.30
N SER A 156 5.56 -27.62 19.32
CA SER A 156 5.62 -28.46 20.51
C SER A 156 6.84 -28.14 21.37
N LEU A 157 6.82 -28.51 22.66
CA LEU A 157 7.96 -28.27 23.56
C LEU A 157 9.26 -28.94 23.05
N SER A 158 9.15 -30.11 22.41
CA SER A 158 10.30 -30.81 21.84
C SER A 158 10.91 -30.06 20.66
N GLU A 159 10.07 -29.47 19.80
CA GLU A 159 10.51 -28.65 18.67
C GLU A 159 11.11 -27.33 19.18
N ALA A 160 10.47 -26.69 20.17
CA ALA A 160 11.00 -25.49 20.81
C ALA A 160 12.40 -25.72 21.39
N LYS A 161 12.66 -26.88 22.00
CA LYS A 161 13.98 -27.28 22.49
C LYS A 161 15.03 -27.36 21.40
N GLN A 162 14.67 -27.86 20.22
CA GLN A 162 15.56 -27.92 19.07
C GLN A 162 15.81 -26.54 18.45
N LEU A 163 14.82 -25.65 18.46
CA LEU A 163 14.89 -24.32 17.84
C LEU A 163 15.68 -23.30 18.68
N LEU A 164 15.51 -23.33 20.00
CA LEU A 164 16.06 -22.32 20.89
C LEU A 164 17.45 -22.70 21.38
N ASN A 165 17.68 -23.99 21.68
CA ASN A 165 18.95 -24.49 22.24
C ASN A 165 19.41 -23.67 23.47
N GLU A 166 18.47 -23.35 24.36
CA GLU A 166 18.65 -22.58 25.60
C GLU A 166 18.50 -23.47 26.83
N ASP A 167 18.78 -22.94 28.02
CA ASP A 167 18.58 -23.62 29.29
C ASP A 167 17.11 -24.11 29.46
N ASP A 168 16.93 -25.31 30.03
CA ASP A 168 15.62 -25.95 30.16
C ASP A 168 14.61 -25.12 30.98
N PHE A 169 15.07 -24.40 32.02
CA PHE A 169 14.19 -23.55 32.83
C PHE A 169 13.79 -22.28 32.07
N LEU A 170 14.73 -21.66 31.34
CA LEU A 170 14.46 -20.50 30.49
C LEU A 170 13.47 -20.87 29.38
N LEU A 171 13.77 -21.95 28.68
CA LEU A 171 12.97 -22.46 27.58
C LEU A 171 11.54 -22.76 28.01
N GLN A 172 11.37 -23.51 29.10
CA GLN A 172 10.04 -23.85 29.62
C GLN A 172 9.25 -22.57 29.96
N SER A 173 9.90 -21.60 30.63
CA SER A 173 9.25 -20.36 31.06
C SER A 173 8.79 -19.49 29.88
N VAL A 174 9.64 -19.33 28.86
CA VAL A 174 9.32 -18.55 27.66
C VAL A 174 8.28 -19.26 26.81
N TYR A 175 8.42 -20.57 26.62
CA TYR A 175 7.46 -21.38 25.85
C TYR A 175 6.06 -21.36 26.48
N ASP A 176 5.94 -21.56 27.79
CA ASP A 176 4.64 -21.55 28.49
C ASP A 176 3.96 -20.18 28.42
N TYR A 177 4.75 -19.11 28.45
CA TYR A 177 4.26 -17.75 28.25
C TYR A 177 3.80 -17.53 26.81
N TRP A 178 4.64 -17.87 25.83
CA TRP A 178 4.35 -17.73 24.41
C TRP A 178 3.07 -18.49 24.00
N VAL A 179 2.93 -19.76 24.41
CA VAL A 179 1.73 -20.57 24.17
C VAL A 179 0.48 -19.90 24.75
N ARG A 180 0.58 -19.32 25.95
CA ARG A 180 -0.54 -18.61 26.59
C ARG A 180 -0.93 -17.37 25.80
N LYS A 181 0.06 -16.57 25.38
CA LYS A 181 -0.14 -15.35 24.58
C LYS A 181 -0.85 -15.69 23.26
N ARG A 182 -0.42 -16.78 22.61
CA ARG A 182 -0.95 -17.28 21.34
C ARG A 182 -2.34 -17.89 21.40
N ARG A 183 -2.74 -18.42 22.57
CA ARG A 183 -4.08 -18.95 22.83
C ARG A 183 -5.10 -17.87 23.19
N SER A 184 -4.67 -16.63 23.37
CA SER A 184 -5.57 -15.52 23.67
C SER A 184 -6.58 -15.33 22.51
N PRO A 185 -7.89 -15.16 22.80
CA PRO A 185 -8.94 -15.06 21.77
C PRO A 185 -8.81 -13.85 20.84
N LEU A 186 -7.89 -12.91 21.13
CA LEU A 186 -7.54 -11.77 20.28
C LEU A 186 -6.44 -12.06 19.23
N ALA A 187 -5.89 -13.28 19.14
CA ALA A 187 -4.64 -13.52 18.41
C ALA A 187 -4.76 -14.42 17.15
N PRO A 188 -4.97 -13.86 15.94
CA PRO A 188 -4.08 -14.12 14.80
C PRO A 188 -2.74 -13.37 15.04
N PRO A 189 -1.60 -13.78 14.43
CA PRO A 189 -0.18 -13.58 14.83
C PRO A 189 0.16 -12.53 15.88
N LEU A 190 1.09 -12.85 16.80
CA LEU A 190 1.50 -11.94 17.88
C LEU A 190 1.91 -10.56 17.37
N THR A 191 2.52 -10.50 16.19
CA THR A 191 2.81 -9.26 15.47
C THR A 191 1.61 -8.86 14.59
N PRO A 192 1.09 -7.64 14.71
CA PRO A 192 0.03 -7.16 13.83
C PRO A 192 0.48 -7.17 12.37
N HIS A 193 -0.37 -7.69 11.48
CA HIS A 193 -0.10 -7.67 10.04
C HIS A 193 -1.14 -6.86 9.28
N VAL A 194 -0.69 -6.23 8.19
CA VAL A 194 -1.58 -5.59 7.24
C VAL A 194 -2.48 -6.62 6.58
N LYS A 195 -3.78 -6.36 6.57
CA LYS A 195 -4.76 -7.26 5.96
C LYS A 195 -4.60 -7.24 4.44
N GLN A 196 -4.27 -8.40 3.88
CA GLN A 196 -4.13 -8.59 2.44
C GLN A 196 -5.44 -9.07 1.80
N GLU A 197 -5.58 -8.78 0.50
CA GLU A 197 -6.68 -9.24 -0.32
C GLU A 197 -6.71 -10.77 -0.43
N ARG A 198 -7.90 -11.34 -0.26
CA ARG A 198 -8.13 -12.76 -0.58
C ARG A 198 -8.37 -12.94 -2.07
N ARG A 199 -7.79 -13.99 -2.65
CA ARG A 199 -7.92 -14.32 -4.09
C ARG A 199 -9.36 -14.59 -4.55
N ASP A 200 -10.28 -14.79 -3.62
CA ASP A 200 -11.70 -15.05 -3.86
C ASP A 200 -12.52 -13.77 -4.11
N GLY A 201 -11.93 -12.57 -3.98
CA GLY A 201 -12.61 -11.29 -4.21
C GLY A 201 -13.61 -10.88 -3.12
N SER A 202 -13.71 -11.66 -2.03
CA SER A 202 -14.60 -11.39 -0.89
C SER A 202 -14.25 -10.12 -0.11
N THR A 203 -13.04 -9.60 -0.31
CA THR A 203 -12.43 -8.50 0.45
C THR A 203 -12.54 -7.15 -0.26
N ASN A 204 -13.36 -7.04 -1.31
CA ASN A 204 -13.51 -5.82 -2.12
C ASN A 204 -14.14 -4.63 -1.38
N GLY A 205 -15.06 -4.88 -0.43
CA GLY A 205 -15.72 -3.83 0.33
C GLY A 205 -15.06 -3.50 1.67
N ASP A 206 -13.94 -4.13 2.00
CA ASP A 206 -13.28 -3.99 3.30
C ASP A 206 -12.23 -2.85 3.28
N ALA A 207 -12.45 -1.84 4.12
CA ALA A 207 -11.60 -0.65 4.22
C ALA A 207 -10.21 -0.93 4.83
N TYR A 208 -10.03 -2.05 5.55
CA TYR A 208 -8.73 -2.41 6.14
C TYR A 208 -7.81 -3.17 5.17
N VAL A 209 -8.30 -3.52 3.98
CA VAL A 209 -7.52 -4.27 2.98
C VAL A 209 -6.66 -3.31 2.16
N ALA A 210 -5.34 -3.43 2.32
CA ALA A 210 -4.36 -2.59 1.65
C ALA A 210 -3.44 -3.38 0.70
N PHE A 211 -2.67 -2.66 -0.13
CA PHE A 211 -1.66 -3.22 -1.04
C PHE A 211 -2.18 -4.29 -2.02
N ARG A 212 -3.37 -4.07 -2.60
CA ARG A 212 -3.98 -4.97 -3.59
C ARG A 212 -3.04 -5.17 -4.78
N ARG A 213 -2.82 -6.43 -5.15
CA ARG A 213 -1.93 -6.79 -6.27
C ARG A 213 -2.73 -6.74 -7.57
N ARG A 214 -2.73 -5.58 -8.23
CA ARG A 214 -3.20 -5.49 -9.62
C ARG A 214 -2.02 -5.76 -10.53
N THR A 215 -1.94 -6.96 -11.09
CA THR A 215 -1.07 -7.13 -12.25
C THR A 215 -1.72 -6.38 -13.40
N GLU A 216 -1.04 -5.34 -13.89
CA GLU A 216 -1.34 -4.84 -15.23
C GLU A 216 -1.32 -6.07 -16.14
N LYS A 217 -2.40 -6.31 -16.88
CA LYS A 217 -2.40 -7.37 -17.89
C LYS A 217 -1.36 -6.95 -18.91
N MET A 218 -0.12 -7.41 -18.75
CA MET A 218 0.92 -7.24 -19.73
C MET A 218 0.36 -7.86 -21.02
N GLN A 219 0.00 -7.00 -21.96
CA GLN A 219 -0.50 -7.42 -23.26
C GLN A 219 0.67 -8.09 -23.96
N THR A 220 0.80 -9.40 -23.83
CA THR A 220 1.76 -10.15 -24.64
C THR A 220 1.34 -9.93 -26.08
N ARG A 221 2.27 -9.43 -26.90
CA ARG A 221 2.04 -9.38 -28.35
C ARG A 221 1.71 -10.81 -28.78
N LYS A 222 0.61 -11.01 -29.50
CA LYS A 222 0.41 -12.25 -30.25
C LYS A 222 1.51 -12.30 -31.31
N VAL A 223 2.62 -12.95 -31.00
CA VAL A 223 3.64 -13.27 -32.00
C VAL A 223 3.05 -14.43 -32.80
N GLY A 224 2.62 -14.14 -34.04
CA GLY A 224 2.36 -15.20 -35.01
C GLY A 224 3.64 -16.03 -35.19
N PRO A 225 3.54 -17.34 -35.46
CA PRO A 225 4.71 -18.19 -35.57
C PRO A 225 5.68 -17.64 -36.62
N PRO A 226 7.00 -17.60 -36.32
CA PRO A 226 7.97 -17.07 -37.26
C PRO A 226 8.18 -18.10 -38.37
N GLY A 227 7.56 -17.85 -39.54
CA GLY A 227 7.90 -18.51 -40.79
C GLY A 227 7.35 -19.93 -40.99
N GLY A 228 6.66 -20.10 -42.12
CA GLY A 228 6.80 -21.26 -43.00
C GLY A 228 6.32 -22.63 -42.53
N LEU A 229 5.27 -23.12 -43.23
CA LEU A 229 5.13 -24.51 -43.66
C LEU A 229 5.01 -25.59 -42.56
N LEU A 230 3.77 -25.93 -42.16
CA LEU A 230 3.08 -27.15 -42.60
C LEU A 230 1.73 -27.23 -41.86
N TRP A 231 0.65 -27.17 -42.63
CA TRP A 231 -0.62 -27.77 -42.23
C TRP A 231 -0.49 -29.28 -42.42
N SER A 232 -0.52 -30.08 -41.35
CA SER A 232 -1.09 -31.44 -41.36
C SER A 232 -0.97 -32.14 -40.00
N CYS A 233 -1.99 -32.96 -39.69
CA CYS A 233 -2.02 -34.08 -38.74
C CYS A 233 -2.16 -33.72 -37.23
N TRP A 234 -3.15 -34.16 -36.44
CA TRP A 234 -4.15 -35.26 -36.46
C TRP A 234 -5.48 -34.74 -35.86
N SER A 235 -6.67 -34.98 -36.43
CA SER A 235 -7.47 -36.23 -36.51
C SER A 235 -7.77 -36.95 -35.18
N THR A 236 -8.99 -36.70 -34.69
CA THR A 236 -9.97 -37.68 -34.15
C THR A 236 -9.70 -38.36 -32.79
N ARG A 237 -10.56 -38.05 -31.80
CA ARG A 237 -11.66 -38.94 -31.36
C ARG A 237 -12.54 -38.28 -30.29
N HIS A 238 -13.82 -38.16 -30.62
CA HIS A 238 -14.90 -38.27 -29.64
C HIS A 238 -15.00 -39.73 -29.18
N ILE A 239 -15.00 -39.95 -27.87
CA ILE A 239 -16.09 -40.48 -27.04
C ILE A 239 -15.81 -39.98 -25.62
#